data_AF-A0A382H358-F1
#
_entry.id   AF-A0A382H358-F1
#
_cell.length_a   1.000
_cell.length_b   1.000
_cell.length_c   1.000
_cell.angle_alpha   90.00
_cell.angle_beta   90.00
_cell.angle_gamma   90.00
#
_symmetry.space_group_name_H-M   'P 1'
#
loop_
_entity.id
_entity.type
_entity.pdbx_description
1 polymer ?
#
loop_
_entity_poly.entity_id
_entity_poly.type
_entity_poly.pdbx_seq_one_letter_code
_entity_poly.pdbx_strand_id
1 'polypeptide(L)'
;MNESFYLSGKEWLLPVALALVVAVGFVLWAYHKAPTDRKTRRICIGLKVLGIVLLLLCLVDPMVTEERAKPGGNLLALVADTSEGLNLTDAGVSQSRGAILQAALEARSENWQAKLANDFQLKRYRFDTRLANLSHFEDLKFSGSASRLGESLRTLDRRFRGQ
;
A
#
# COMPACT_ATOMS: atom_id res chain seq x y z
N MET A 1 3.40 -9.57 7.56
CA MET A 1 3.29 -9.64 6.09
C MET A 1 2.85 -11.05 5.78
N ASN A 2 1.57 -11.26 5.49
CA ASN A 2 1.07 -12.60 5.16
C ASN A 2 1.15 -12.74 3.64
N GLU A 3 2.25 -13.29 3.15
CA GLU A 3 2.40 -13.66 1.74
C GLU A 3 1.46 -14.84 1.47
N SER A 4 0.35 -14.58 0.79
CA SER A 4 -0.56 -15.64 0.36
C SER A 4 -0.26 -15.98 -1.09
N PHE A 5 0.43 -17.09 -1.31
CA PHE A 5 0.58 -17.67 -2.64
C PHE A 5 -0.80 -18.10 -3.15
N TYR A 6 -1.28 -17.45 -4.21
CA TYR A 6 -2.54 -17.80 -4.85
C TYR A 6 -2.26 -18.21 -6.30
N LEU A 7 -2.55 -19.47 -6.63
CA LEU A 7 -2.54 -19.95 -8.01
C LEU A 7 -3.86 -19.56 -8.65
N SER A 8 -3.88 -18.44 -9.37
CA SER A 8 -5.07 -17.92 -10.07
C SER A 8 -5.68 -18.99 -10.99
N GLY A 9 -4.84 -19.85 -11.59
CA GLY A 9 -5.24 -20.96 -12.45
C GLY A 9 -5.46 -22.31 -11.76
N LYS A 10 -6.18 -22.39 -10.63
CA LYS A 10 -6.45 -23.69 -9.97
C LYS A 10 -7.15 -24.70 -10.91
N GLU A 11 -7.99 -24.20 -11.81
CA GLU A 11 -8.66 -24.98 -12.87
C GLU A 11 -7.69 -25.53 -13.94
N TRP A 12 -6.52 -24.90 -14.11
CA TRP A 12 -5.50 -25.30 -15.07
C TRP A 12 -4.53 -26.36 -14.54
N LEU A 13 -4.54 -26.65 -13.24
CA LEU A 13 -3.62 -27.62 -12.62
C LEU A 13 -3.76 -29.02 -13.22
N LEU A 14 -5.01 -29.49 -13.42
CA LEU A 14 -5.28 -30.79 -14.01
C LEU A 14 -4.85 -30.85 -15.50
N PRO A 15 -5.26 -29.91 -16.37
CA PRO A 15 -4.77 -29.84 -17.75
C PRO A 15 -3.24 -29.75 -17.86
N VAL A 16 -2.60 -28.94 -17.02
CA VAL A 16 -1.13 -28.76 -17.02
C VAL A 16 -0.42 -30.03 -16.58
N ALA A 17 -0.92 -30.71 -15.54
CA ALA A 17 -0.37 -31.99 -15.11
C ALA A 17 -0.49 -33.06 -16.18
N LEU A 18 -1.65 -33.14 -16.86
CA LEU A 18 -1.87 -34.07 -17.96
C LEU A 18 -0.94 -33.76 -19.14
N ALA A 19 -0.83 -32.49 -19.53
CA ALA A 19 0.04 -32.04 -20.61
C ALA A 19 1.52 -32.36 -20.32
N LEU A 20 1.96 -32.19 -19.06
CA LEU A 20 3.30 -32.56 -18.63
C LEU A 20 3.56 -34.06 -18.80
N VAL A 21 2.65 -34.91 -18.31
CA VAL A 21 2.81 -36.38 -18.41
C VAL A 21 2.87 -36.82 -19.86
N VAL A 22 1.98 -36.31 -20.71
CA VAL A 22 1.96 -36.63 -22.15
C VAL A 22 3.24 -36.16 -22.84
N ALA A 23 3.68 -34.93 -22.58
CA ALA A 23 4.88 -34.37 -23.21
C ALA A 23 6.16 -35.10 -22.78
N VAL A 24 6.31 -35.43 -21.50
CA VAL A 24 7.45 -36.22 -21.02
C VAL A 24 7.41 -37.63 -21.61
N GLY A 25 6.24 -38.29 -21.64
CA GLY A 25 6.08 -39.60 -22.27
C GLY A 25 6.49 -39.60 -23.75
N PHE A 26 6.09 -38.55 -24.48
CA PHE A 26 6.46 -38.36 -25.88
C PHE A 26 7.98 -38.15 -26.06
N VAL A 27 8.61 -37.35 -25.20
CA VAL A 27 10.07 -37.16 -25.21
C VAL A 27 10.80 -38.47 -24.95
N LEU A 28 10.37 -39.25 -23.96
CA LEU A 28 10.99 -40.54 -23.64
C LEU A 28 10.84 -41.55 -24.79
N TRP A 29 9.65 -41.62 -25.39
CA TRP A 29 9.40 -42.48 -26.54
C TRP A 29 10.24 -42.09 -27.76
N ALA A 30 10.26 -40.80 -28.11
CA ALA A 30 11.02 -40.27 -29.24
C ALA A 30 12.53 -40.53 -29.10
N TYR A 31 13.06 -40.47 -27.88
CA TYR A 31 14.49 -40.73 -27.60
C TYR A 31 14.80 -42.20 -27.32
N HIS A 32 13.80 -43.08 -27.16
CA HIS A 32 14.00 -44.49 -26.82
C HIS A 32 14.83 -45.25 -27.87
N LYS A 33 14.65 -44.92 -29.16
CA LYS A 33 15.42 -45.48 -30.29
C LYS A 33 16.40 -44.49 -30.94
N ALA A 34 16.69 -43.37 -30.29
CA ALA A 34 17.60 -42.38 -30.86
C ALA A 34 19.02 -42.95 -31.01
N PRO A 35 19.64 -42.88 -32.21
CA PRO A 35 20.97 -43.42 -32.49
C PRO A 35 22.05 -42.45 -31.96
N THR A 36 22.09 -42.26 -30.64
CA THR A 36 22.99 -41.30 -29.97
C THR A 36 23.54 -41.92 -28.68
N ASP A 37 24.74 -41.49 -28.27
CA ASP A 37 25.35 -41.93 -27.01
C ASP A 37 24.43 -41.70 -25.79
N ARG A 38 24.53 -42.58 -24.80
CA ARG A 38 23.67 -42.61 -23.61
C ARG A 38 23.82 -41.37 -22.72
N LYS A 39 24.96 -40.67 -22.75
CA LYS A 39 25.13 -39.39 -22.03
C LYS A 39 24.42 -38.26 -22.77
N THR A 40 24.70 -38.10 -24.07
CA THR A 40 24.06 -37.07 -24.91
C THR A 40 22.54 -37.20 -24.90
N ARG A 41 22.03 -38.44 -25.01
CA ARG A 41 20.58 -38.71 -24.91
C ARG A 41 19.97 -38.21 -23.61
N ARG A 42 20.62 -38.45 -22.47
CA ARG A 42 20.12 -38.01 -21.15
C ARG A 42 20.12 -36.48 -21.03
N ILE A 43 21.16 -35.82 -21.53
CA ILE A 43 21.25 -34.35 -21.52
C ILE A 43 20.13 -33.74 -22.38
N CYS A 44 19.90 -34.27 -23.59
CA CYS A 44 18.84 -33.76 -24.47
C CYS A 44 17.44 -33.97 -23.89
N ILE A 45 17.18 -35.13 -23.27
CA ILE A 45 15.91 -35.37 -22.55
C ILE A 45 15.76 -34.36 -21.42
N GLY A 46 16.80 -34.17 -20.59
CA GLY A 46 16.78 -33.21 -19.49
C GLY A 46 16.48 -31.79 -19.94
N LEU A 47 17.14 -31.30 -20.99
CA LEU A 47 16.91 -29.97 -21.56
C LEU A 47 15.47 -29.82 -22.10
N LYS A 48 14.94 -30.83 -22.79
CA LYS A 48 13.56 -30.79 -23.29
C LYS A 48 12.54 -30.79 -22.16
N VAL A 49 12.71 -31.64 -21.15
CA VAL A 49 11.82 -31.69 -19.99
C VAL A 49 11.87 -30.37 -19.23
N LEU A 50 13.06 -29.80 -19.00
CA LEU A 50 13.21 -28.50 -18.37
C LEU A 50 12.48 -27.40 -19.17
N GLY A 51 12.64 -27.37 -20.48
CA GLY A 51 11.93 -26.42 -21.35
C GLY A 51 10.41 -26.55 -21.26
N ILE A 52 9.88 -27.79 -21.26
CA ILE A 52 8.45 -28.06 -21.08
C ILE A 52 7.97 -27.56 -19.72
N VAL A 53 8.71 -27.85 -18.65
CA VAL A 53 8.37 -27.38 -17.29
C VAL A 53 8.32 -25.86 -17.23
N LEU A 54 9.30 -25.16 -17.82
CA LEU A 54 9.32 -23.70 -17.87
C LEU A 54 8.14 -23.13 -18.65
N LEU A 55 7.80 -23.70 -19.82
CA LEU A 55 6.63 -23.28 -20.60
C LEU A 55 5.32 -23.46 -19.83
N LEU A 56 5.18 -24.58 -19.11
CA LEU A 56 4.00 -24.83 -18.29
C LEU A 56 3.94 -23.89 -17.06
N LEU A 57 5.09 -23.54 -16.49
CA LEU A 57 5.17 -22.51 -15.44
C LEU A 57 4.70 -21.15 -15.96
N CYS A 58 5.11 -20.77 -17.17
CA CYS A 58 4.60 -19.56 -17.82
C CYS A 58 3.09 -19.63 -18.09
N LEU A 59 2.54 -20.82 -18.37
CA LEU A 59 1.11 -21.02 -18.61
C LEU A 59 0.28 -20.93 -17.32
N VAL A 60 0.83 -21.38 -16.19
CA VAL A 60 0.16 -21.31 -14.86
C VAL A 60 0.19 -19.88 -14.30
N ASP A 61 1.05 -19.01 -14.84
CA ASP A 61 1.22 -17.60 -14.46
C ASP A 61 1.29 -17.42 -12.93
N PRO A 62 2.40 -17.81 -12.29
CA PRO A 62 2.53 -17.74 -10.84
C PRO A 62 2.53 -16.27 -10.38
N MET A 63 1.37 -15.79 -9.96
CA MET A 63 1.22 -14.45 -9.44
C MET A 63 1.50 -14.42 -7.94
N VAL A 64 2.36 -13.49 -7.54
CA VAL A 64 2.52 -13.09 -6.13
C VAL A 64 1.73 -11.80 -5.97
N THR A 65 0.67 -11.82 -5.17
CA THR A 65 -0.10 -10.62 -4.87
C THR A 65 0.35 -10.06 -3.54
N GLU A 66 0.84 -8.83 -3.54
CA GLU A 66 1.06 -8.05 -2.32
C GLU A 66 -0.13 -7.11 -2.11
N GLU A 67 -0.76 -7.18 -0.94
CA GLU A 67 -1.71 -6.14 -0.52
C GLU A 67 -0.93 -4.86 -0.23
N ARG A 68 -0.96 -3.92 -1.17
CA ARG A 68 -0.45 -2.56 -0.96
C ARG A 68 -1.64 -1.62 -0.79
N ALA A 69 -1.66 -0.86 0.30
CA ALA A 69 -2.59 0.26 0.42
C ALA A 69 -2.44 1.15 -0.81
N LYS A 70 -3.53 1.35 -1.56
CA LYS A 70 -3.52 2.21 -2.75
C LYS A 70 -3.11 3.61 -2.27
N PRO A 71 -1.97 4.18 -2.72
CA PRO A 71 -1.56 5.53 -2.32
C PRO A 71 -2.69 6.51 -2.65
N GLY A 72 -3.16 7.26 -1.66
CA GLY A 72 -4.29 8.18 -1.81
C GLY A 72 -5.68 7.53 -1.93
N GLY A 73 -5.79 6.21 -1.72
CA GLY A 73 -7.08 5.50 -1.67
C GLY A 73 -7.88 5.77 -0.40
N ASN A 74 -7.20 6.18 0.68
CA ASN A 74 -7.81 6.56 1.94
C ASN A 74 -7.59 8.06 2.20
N LEU A 75 -8.67 8.75 2.52
CA LEU A 75 -8.62 10.16 2.90
C LEU A 75 -8.27 10.29 4.38
N LEU A 76 -7.30 11.13 4.70
CA LEU A 76 -6.92 11.44 6.08
C LEU A 76 -7.09 12.93 6.35
N ALA A 77 -7.92 13.28 7.33
CA ALA A 77 -8.10 14.66 7.76
C ALA A 77 -7.17 14.98 8.93
N LEU A 78 -6.28 15.95 8.75
CA LEU A 78 -5.44 16.50 9.81
C LEU A 78 -6.06 17.83 10.27
N VAL A 79 -6.42 17.91 11.54
CA VAL A 79 -7.31 18.95 12.06
C VAL A 79 -6.66 19.62 13.27
N ALA A 80 -6.34 20.90 13.17
CA ALA A 80 -5.65 21.67 14.20
C ALA A 80 -6.62 22.58 14.96
N ASP A 81 -6.56 22.57 16.29
CA ASP A 81 -7.28 23.53 17.12
C ASP A 81 -6.59 24.91 17.02
N THR A 82 -7.37 25.96 16.82
CA THR A 82 -6.94 27.36 16.70
C THR A 82 -7.65 28.27 17.72
N SER A 83 -8.15 27.69 18.81
CA SER A 83 -8.77 28.42 19.92
C SER A 83 -7.75 29.22 20.74
N GLU A 84 -8.21 30.31 21.34
CA GLU A 84 -7.41 31.24 22.14
C GLU A 84 -6.83 30.60 23.40
N GLY A 85 -7.43 29.51 23.90
CA GLY A 85 -6.91 28.74 25.02
C GLY A 85 -5.53 28.11 24.75
N LEU A 86 -5.13 28.00 23.49
CA LEU A 86 -3.78 27.56 23.12
C LEU A 86 -2.72 28.65 23.29
N ASN A 87 -3.10 29.92 23.51
CA ASN A 87 -2.13 30.96 23.88
C ASN A 87 -1.61 30.81 25.32
N LEU A 88 -2.22 29.92 26.12
CA LEU A 88 -1.77 29.66 27.48
C LEU A 88 -0.41 28.96 27.48
N THR A 89 0.42 29.33 28.46
CA THR A 89 1.71 28.71 28.75
C THR A 89 1.57 27.91 30.04
N ASP A 90 1.92 26.62 29.97
CA ASP A 90 1.84 25.72 31.12
C ASP A 90 3.00 25.94 32.10
N ALA A 91 2.79 25.58 33.37
CA ALA A 91 3.80 25.72 34.40
C ALA A 91 5.07 24.92 34.05
N GLY A 92 6.22 25.58 34.09
CA GLY A 92 7.52 24.97 33.77
C GLY A 92 7.84 24.89 32.26
N VAL A 93 6.98 25.42 31.39
CA VAL A 93 7.20 25.47 29.94
C VAL A 93 7.39 26.93 29.50
N SER A 94 8.30 27.18 28.54
CA SER A 94 8.61 28.53 28.05
C SER A 94 7.76 28.96 26.85
N GLN A 95 7.09 28.02 26.20
CA GLN A 95 6.29 28.23 24.99
C GLN A 95 4.81 28.00 25.26
N SER A 96 3.94 28.74 24.56
CA SER A 96 2.50 28.50 24.60
C SER A 96 2.15 27.16 23.95
N ARG A 97 1.01 26.57 24.33
CA ARG A 97 0.51 25.32 23.73
C ARG A 97 0.36 25.44 22.21
N GLY A 98 -0.04 26.60 21.71
CA GLY A 98 -0.17 26.91 20.29
C GLY A 98 1.18 26.95 19.57
N ALA A 99 2.22 27.51 20.20
CA ALA A 99 3.57 27.50 19.64
C ALA A 99 4.12 26.07 19.52
N ILE A 100 3.87 25.23 20.53
CA ILE A 100 4.25 23.80 20.50
C ILE A 100 3.50 23.07 19.38
N LEU A 101 2.18 23.31 19.26
CA LEU A 101 1.36 22.73 18.20
C LEU A 101 1.83 23.15 16.81
N GLN A 102 2.15 24.44 16.63
CA GLN A 102 2.62 24.95 15.34
C GLN A 102 3.97 24.36 14.94
N ALA A 103 4.90 24.21 15.88
CA ALA A 103 6.17 23.52 15.65
C ALA A 103 5.96 22.05 15.26
N ALA A 104 5.00 21.35 15.88
CA ALA A 104 4.68 19.96 15.55
C ALA A 104 4.03 19.81 14.15
N LEU A 105 3.31 20.84 13.70
CA LEU A 105 2.60 20.89 12.41
C LEU A 105 3.42 21.50 11.27
N GLU A 106 4.65 21.96 11.53
CA GLU A 106 5.52 22.52 10.50
C GLU A 106 5.85 21.45 9.45
N ALA A 107 5.55 21.75 8.17
CA ALA A 107 5.83 20.84 7.07
C ALA A 107 7.33 20.89 6.73
N ARG A 108 8.02 19.76 6.88
CA ARG A 108 9.43 19.60 6.52
C ARG A 108 9.59 18.40 5.60
N SER A 109 10.54 18.46 4.66
CA SER A 109 10.91 17.31 3.84
C SER A 109 11.26 16.14 4.75
N GLU A 110 10.68 14.96 4.50
CA GLU A 110 10.87 13.71 5.26
C GLU A 110 10.25 13.63 6.67
N ASN A 111 9.44 14.60 7.07
CA ASN A 111 8.72 14.53 8.34
C ASN A 111 7.51 13.55 8.29
N TRP A 112 6.86 13.38 9.43
CA TRP A 112 5.68 12.52 9.56
C TRP A 112 4.52 12.94 8.63
N GLN A 113 4.33 14.23 8.34
CA GLN A 113 3.32 14.70 7.39
C GLN A 113 3.64 14.32 5.96
N ALA A 114 4.92 14.34 5.56
CA ALA A 114 5.34 13.90 4.23
C ALA A 114 5.07 12.40 4.04
N LYS A 115 5.32 11.59 5.07
CA LYS A 115 4.96 10.15 5.06
C LYS A 115 3.44 9.96 4.92
N LEU A 116 2.65 10.68 5.72
CA LEU A 116 1.18 10.63 5.61
C LEU A 116 0.67 11.11 4.25
N ALA A 117 1.29 12.12 3.65
CA ALA A 117 0.89 12.62 2.33
C ALA A 117 1.24 11.65 1.19
N ASN A 118 2.26 10.80 1.37
CA ASN A 118 2.58 9.72 0.43
C ASN A 118 1.57 8.57 0.53
N ASP A 119 1.14 8.23 1.74
CA ASP A 119 0.25 7.07 1.97
C ASP A 119 -1.24 7.43 1.78
N PHE A 120 -1.63 8.65 2.17
CA PHE A 120 -3.02 9.11 2.24
C PHE A 120 -3.29 10.35 1.40
N GLN A 121 -4.54 10.55 1.01
CA GLN A 121 -4.99 11.84 0.51
C GLN A 121 -5.20 12.81 1.68
N LEU A 122 -4.13 13.47 2.11
CA LEU A 122 -4.13 14.33 3.29
C LEU A 122 -4.93 15.63 3.04
N LYS A 123 -5.95 15.88 3.86
CA LYS A 123 -6.72 17.13 3.90
C LYS A 123 -6.46 17.87 5.20
N ARG A 124 -6.05 19.13 5.12
CA ARG A 124 -5.70 19.93 6.30
C ARG A 124 -6.85 20.85 6.66
N TYR A 125 -7.13 20.93 7.95
CA TYR A 125 -8.18 21.76 8.50
C TYR A 125 -7.72 22.44 9.77
N ARG A 126 -8.29 23.61 10.05
CA ARG A 126 -8.30 24.19 11.39
C ARG A 126 -9.71 24.21 11.93
N PHE A 127 -9.83 24.22 13.24
CA PHE A 127 -11.10 24.50 13.90
C PHE A 127 -10.95 25.45 15.07
N ASP A 128 -12.01 26.19 15.30
CA ASP A 128 -12.24 27.03 16.46
C ASP A 128 -13.75 26.94 16.81
N THR A 129 -14.48 28.04 16.63
CA THR A 129 -15.92 28.13 16.44
C THR A 129 -16.43 27.46 15.15
N ARG A 130 -15.58 27.32 14.12
CA ARG A 130 -15.94 26.70 12.84
C ARG A 130 -14.78 25.88 12.27
N LEU A 131 -15.11 24.92 11.40
CA LEU A 131 -14.14 24.15 10.63
C LEU A 131 -13.79 24.89 9.32
N ALA A 132 -12.50 25.05 9.03
CA ALA A 132 -12.02 25.66 7.78
C ALA A 132 -10.90 24.82 7.15
N ASN A 133 -10.90 24.70 5.82
CA ASN A 133 -9.85 24.00 5.06
C ASN A 133 -8.59 24.89 4.99
N LEU A 134 -7.42 24.26 5.00
CA LEU A 134 -6.12 24.91 4.86
C LEU A 134 -5.28 24.23 3.77
N SER A 135 -4.47 25.00 3.06
CA SER A 135 -3.39 24.48 2.22
C SER A 135 -2.25 23.90 3.06
N HIS A 136 -1.86 24.63 4.10
CA HIS A 136 -0.74 24.37 5.00
C HIS A 136 -1.04 24.89 6.40
N PHE A 137 -0.25 24.47 7.40
CA PHE A 137 -0.36 24.93 8.79
C PHE A 137 0.59 26.10 9.12
N GLU A 138 1.11 26.77 8.10
CA GLU A 138 1.89 27.98 8.28
C GLU A 138 0.98 29.09 8.84
N ASP A 139 1.51 29.89 9.77
CA ASP A 139 0.84 31.05 10.38
C ASP A 139 -0.56 30.78 10.97
N LEU A 140 -0.72 29.67 11.70
CA LEU A 140 -1.93 29.42 12.47
C LEU A 140 -2.19 30.53 13.51
N LYS A 141 -3.36 31.16 13.41
CA LYS A 141 -3.80 32.21 14.34
C LYS A 141 -4.67 31.62 15.44
N PHE A 142 -4.16 31.58 16.66
CA PHE A 142 -4.85 31.10 17.85
C PHE A 142 -5.78 32.18 18.45
N SER A 143 -6.81 32.56 17.70
CA SER A 143 -7.72 33.69 18.06
C SER A 143 -9.19 33.25 18.19
N GLY A 144 -9.45 31.95 18.10
CA GLY A 144 -10.81 31.42 18.18
C GLY A 144 -11.37 31.46 19.59
N SER A 145 -12.55 32.04 19.77
CA SER A 145 -13.20 32.17 21.09
C SER A 145 -13.75 30.85 21.67
N ALA A 146 -13.63 29.73 20.96
CA ALA A 146 -14.08 28.42 21.41
C ALA A 146 -13.31 27.29 20.71
N SER A 147 -13.29 26.12 21.35
CA SER A 147 -12.84 24.85 20.76
C SER A 147 -14.05 23.93 20.53
N ARG A 148 -14.63 23.96 19.32
CA ARG A 148 -15.83 23.17 18.97
C ARG A 148 -15.46 21.85 18.28
N LEU A 149 -14.70 21.00 18.98
CA LEU A 149 -14.23 19.72 18.42
C LEU A 149 -15.39 18.82 17.96
N GLY A 150 -16.42 18.64 18.78
CA GLY A 150 -17.55 17.76 18.46
C GLY A 150 -18.30 18.20 17.19
N GLU A 151 -18.53 19.50 17.01
CA GLU A 151 -19.19 20.02 15.81
C GLU A 151 -18.30 19.92 14.57
N SER A 152 -17.00 20.13 14.75
CA SER A 152 -15.99 20.00 13.69
C SER A 152 -15.92 18.56 13.18
N LEU A 153 -15.93 17.57 14.09
CA LEU A 153 -15.96 16.16 13.74
C LEU A 153 -17.25 15.77 13.01
N ARG A 154 -18.43 16.23 13.46
CA ARG A 154 -19.70 16.00 12.74
C ARG A 154 -19.71 16.63 11.35
N THR A 155 -19.09 17.78 11.19
CA THR A 155 -18.96 18.44 9.90
C THR A 155 -18.05 17.64 8.96
N LEU A 156 -16.95 17.09 9.48
CA LEU A 156 -16.06 16.20 8.73
C LEU A 156 -16.76 14.89 8.34
N ASP A 157 -17.45 14.24 9.28
CA ASP A 157 -18.25 13.05 9.02
C ASP A 157 -19.25 13.29 7.88
N ARG A 158 -20.03 14.38 7.97
CA ARG A 158 -21.01 14.72 6.92
C ARG A 158 -20.36 15.03 5.58
N ARG A 159 -19.19 15.67 5.57
CA ARG A 159 -18.45 16.03 4.36
C ARG A 159 -17.88 14.81 3.64
N PHE A 160 -17.44 13.81 4.39
CA PHE A 160 -16.76 12.63 3.84
C PHE A 160 -17.63 11.38 3.81
N ARG A 161 -18.89 11.46 4.26
CA ARG A 161 -19.86 10.38 4.15
C ARG A 161 -20.09 10.02 2.67
N GLY A 162 -19.80 8.76 2.32
CA GLY A 162 -20.01 8.22 0.97
C GLY A 162 -18.82 8.41 0.01
N GLN A 163 -17.68 8.87 0.51
CA GLN A 163 -16.37 8.71 -0.14
C GLN A 163 -15.71 7.43 0.37
#